data_AF-A0A1F7Q4C3-F1
#
_entry.id   AF-A0A1F7Q4C3-F1
#
_cell.length_a   1.000
_cell.length_b   1.000
_cell.length_c   1.000
_cell.angle_alpha   90.00
_cell.angle_beta   90.00
_cell.angle_gamma   90.00
#
_symmetry.space_group_name_H-M   'P 1'
#
loop_
_entity.id
_entity.type
_entity.pdbx_description
1 polymer ?
#
loop_
_entity_poly.entity_id
_entity_poly.type
_entity_poly.pdbx_seq_one_letter_code
_entity_poly.pdbx_strand_id
1 'polypeptide(L)' 'MLTAIWFAAAHLPTYGWNVAQALLVIGTARIVLTLAYIRTKNIGVSYGAHLLNDWVIFTFALIAASAKR' A
#
# COMPACT_ATOMS: atom_id res chain seq x y z
N MET A 1 -3.58 3.12 14.22
CA MET A 1 -2.92 1.84 13.92
C MET A 1 -3.92 0.71 13.76
N LEU A 2 -4.88 0.52 14.68
CA LEU A 2 -5.98 -0.44 14.51
C LEU A 2 -6.79 -0.26 13.22
N THR A 3 -6.93 0.98 12.74
CA THR A 3 -7.58 1.30 11.46
C THR A 3 -6.89 0.69 10.25
N ALA A 4 -5.61 0.26 10.35
CA ALA A 4 -4.93 -0.43 9.26
C ALA A 4 -5.52 -1.82 8.98
N ILE A 5 -6.05 -2.49 9.99
CA ILE A 5 -6.71 -3.80 9.84
C ILE A 5 -8.00 -3.62 9.05
N TRP A 6 -8.83 -2.64 9.43
CA TRP A 6 -10.06 -2.33 8.70
C TRP A 6 -9.81 -1.84 7.28
N PHE A 7 -8.79 -1.00 7.10
CA PHE A 7 -8.35 -0.56 5.79
C PHE A 7 -7.95 -1.75 4.91
N ALA A 8 -7.11 -2.66 5.42
CA ALA A 8 -6.72 -3.85 4.69
C ALA A 8 -7.89 -4.80 4.38
N ALA A 9 -8.78 -5.03 5.36
CA ALA A 9 -9.97 -5.86 5.17
C ALA A 9 -10.89 -5.34 4.06
N ALA A 10 -11.04 -4.01 3.94
CA ALA A 10 -11.81 -3.39 2.87
C ALA A 10 -11.27 -3.69 1.46
N HIS A 11 -10.01 -4.12 1.33
CA HIS A 11 -9.38 -4.44 0.04
C HIS A 11 -9.47 -5.94 -0.33
N LEU A 12 -10.01 -6.80 0.54
CA LEU A 12 -10.16 -8.23 0.25
C LEU A 12 -10.84 -8.52 -1.10
N PRO A 13 -11.93 -7.82 -1.50
CA PRO A 13 -12.56 -8.08 -2.80
C PRO A 13 -11.63 -7.81 -4.00
N THR A 14 -10.76 -6.80 -3.90
CA THR A 14 -9.81 -6.44 -4.97
C THR A 14 -8.73 -7.50 -5.17
N TYR A 15 -8.34 -8.20 -4.11
CA TYR A 15 -7.30 -9.22 -4.13
C TYR A 15 -7.85 -10.65 -4.16
N GLY A 16 -9.10 -10.84 -4.61
CA GLY A 16 -9.71 -12.17 -4.69
C GLY A 16 -9.77 -12.88 -3.34
N TRP A 17 -9.99 -12.12 -2.26
CA TRP A 17 -9.98 -12.59 -0.88
C TRP A 17 -8.63 -13.15 -0.39
N ASN A 18 -7.52 -12.80 -1.04
CA ASN A 18 -6.17 -13.12 -0.54
C ASN A 18 -5.87 -12.33 0.75
N VAL A 19 -6.15 -12.96 1.89
CA VAL A 19 -5.98 -12.37 3.23
C VAL A 19 -4.53 -11.98 3.50
N ALA A 20 -3.57 -12.79 3.06
CA ALA A 20 -2.15 -12.51 3.27
C ALA A 20 -1.73 -11.25 2.50
N GLN A 21 -2.11 -11.13 1.23
CA GLN A 21 -1.82 -9.93 0.44
C GLN A 21 -2.51 -8.69 1.02
N ALA A 22 -3.78 -8.79 1.39
CA ALA A 22 -4.53 -7.69 1.96
C ALA A 22 -3.92 -7.20 3.29
N LEU A 23 -3.72 -8.09 4.27
CA LEU A 23 -3.23 -7.68 5.59
C LEU A 23 -1.75 -7.34 5.58
N LEU A 24 -0.90 -8.17 4.96
CA LEU A 24 0.55 -8.00 5.06
C LEU A 24 1.09 -6.94 4.11
N VAL A 25 0.51 -6.78 2.92
CA VAL A 25 0.98 -5.77 1.96
C VAL A 25 0.23 -4.46 2.17
N ILE A 26 -1.11 -4.49 2.07
CA ILE A 26 -1.93 -3.26 2.11
C ILE A 26 -2.01 -2.69 3.53
N GLY A 27 -2.18 -3.55 4.55
CA GLY A 27 -2.17 -3.13 5.95
C GLY A 27 -0.84 -2.48 6.35
N THR A 28 0.29 -3.08 5.96
CA THR A 28 1.63 -2.52 6.21
C THR A 28 1.82 -1.17 5.51
N ALA A 29 1.45 -1.05 4.23
CA ALA A 29 1.51 0.21 3.51
C ALA A 29 0.74 1.32 4.26
N ARG A 30 -0.46 1.02 4.78
CA ARG A 30 -1.25 1.96 5.57
C ARG A 30 -0.52 2.41 6.83
N ILE A 31 0.13 1.51 7.55
CA ILE A 31 0.90 1.83 8.77
C ILE A 31 2.05 2.79 8.44
N VAL A 32 2.84 2.48 7.41
CA VAL A 32 4.00 3.30 7.00
C VAL A 32 3.56 4.71 6.60
N LEU A 33 2.49 4.83 5.82
CA LEU A 33 1.98 6.13 5.40
C LEU A 33 1.39 6.92 6.57
N THR A 34 0.68 6.25 7.49
CA THR A 34 0.23 6.91 8.72
C THR A 34 1.42 7.37 9.58
N LEU A 35 2.52 6.62 9.61
CA LEU A 35 3.75 7.04 10.28
C LEU A 35 4.38 8.26 9.62
N ALA A 36 4.40 8.33 8.27
CA ALA A 36 4.85 9.50 7.54
C ALA A 36 4.07 10.77 7.93
N TYR A 37 2.73 10.65 8.02
CA TYR A 37 1.91 11.75 8.54
C TYR A 37 2.20 12.05 10.02
N ILE A 38 2.26 11.06 10.90
CA ILE A 38 2.51 11.28 12.33
C ILE A 38 3.84 12.00 12.55
N ARG A 39 4.88 11.65 11.78
CA ARG A 39 6.23 12.21 11.88
C ARG A 39 6.33 13.65 11.37
N THR A 40 5.57 14.00 10.34
CA THR A 40 5.69 15.30 9.65
C THR A 40 4.54 16.25 9.92
N LYS A 41 3.41 15.73 10.44
CA LYS A 41 2.13 16.43 10.59
C LYS A 41 1.65 17.10 9.30
N ASN A 42 2.06 16.57 8.15
CA ASN A 42 1.75 17.11 6.84
C ASN A 42 1.14 16.01 5.95
N ILE A 43 -0.12 16.20 5.56
CA ILE A 43 -0.84 15.23 4.73
C ILE A 43 -0.25 15.13 3.31
N GLY A 44 0.35 16.21 2.81
CA GLY A 44 1.05 16.24 1.53
C GLY A 44 2.26 15.30 1.51
N VAL A 45 2.97 15.15 2.63
CA VAL A 45 4.08 14.19 2.73
C VAL A 45 3.57 12.76 2.71
N SER A 46 2.49 12.45 3.45
CA SER A 46 1.88 11.12 3.38
C SER A 46 1.30 10.82 1.99
N TYR A 47 0.75 11.82 1.30
CA TYR A 47 0.25 11.69 -0.06
C TYR A 47 1.40 11.41 -1.04
N GLY A 48 2.48 12.19 -0.99
CA GLY A 48 3.66 11.97 -1.82
C GLY A 48 4.28 10.59 -1.60
N ALA A 49 4.41 10.16 -0.34
CA ALA A 49 4.88 8.81 -0.01
C ALA A 49 3.96 7.72 -0.58
N HIS A 50 2.63 7.92 -0.56
CA HIS A 50 1.68 6.99 -1.16
C HIS A 50 1.83 6.93 -2.68
N LEU A 51 1.86 8.09 -3.34
CA LEU A 51 2.03 8.18 -4.79
C LEU A 51 3.31 7.46 -5.24
N LEU A 52 4.44 7.72 -4.56
CA LEU A 52 5.71 7.08 -4.87
C LEU A 52 5.67 5.57 -4.65
N ASN A 53 5.08 5.11 -3.54
CA ASN A 53 4.91 3.68 -3.25
C ASN A 53 4.19 2.96 -4.40
N ASP A 54 3.07 3.50 -4.86
CA ASP A 54 2.26 2.87 -5.91
C ASP A 54 3.01 2.83 -7.24
N TRP A 55 3.64 3.93 -7.62
CA TRP A 55 4.43 3.98 -8.86
C TRP A 55 5.62 3.03 -8.83
N VAL A 56 6.26 2.84 -7.68
CA VAL A 56 7.33 1.84 -7.53
C VAL A 56 6.79 0.44 -7.73
N ILE A 57 5.68 0.07 -7.07
CA ILE A 57 5.07 -1.26 -7.20
C ILE A 57 4.59 -1.52 -8.64
N PHE A 58 3.93 -0.55 -9.26
CA PHE A 58 3.48 -0.65 -10.65
C PHE A 58 4.65 -0.82 -11.61
N THR A 59 5.72 -0.04 -11.44
CA THR A 59 6.92 -0.14 -12.27
C THR A 59 7.52 -1.55 -12.16
N PHE A 60 7.69 -2.07 -10.95
CA PHE A 60 8.20 -3.43 -10.75
C PHE A 60 7.28 -4.49 -11.36
N ALA A 61 5.96 -4.37 -11.17
CA ALA A 61 4.99 -5.32 -11.73
C ALA A 61 5.01 -5.31 -13.28
N LEU A 62 5.10 -4.13 -13.89
CA LEU A 62 5.16 -3.98 -15.34
C LEU A 62 6.46 -4.54 -15.94
N ILE A 63 7.61 -4.29 -15.31
CA ILE A 63 8.89 -4.87 -15.71
C ILE A 63 8.87 -6.40 -15.55
N ALA A 64 8.37 -6.90 -14.43
CA ALA A 64 8.27 -8.35 -14.20
C ALA A 64 7.32 -9.03 -15.20
N ALA A 65 6.25 -8.35 -15.61
CA ALA A 65 5.33 -8.84 -16.63
C ALA A 65 5.94 -8.81 -18.03
N SER A 66 6.76 -7.79 -18.37
CA SER A 66 7.41 -7.70 -19.68
C SER A 66 8.54 -8.71 -19.86
N ALA A 67 9.25 -9.08 -18.78
CA ALA A 67 10.31 -10.08 -18.81
C ALA A 67 9.82 -11.53 -19.02
N LYS A 68 8.52 -11.78 -18.90
CA LYS A 68 7.90 -13.10 -19.13
C LYS A 68 7.35 -13.29 -20.56
N ARG A 69 7.55 -12.31 -21.44
CA ARG A 69 7.33 -12.44 -22.88
C ARG A 69 8.59 -12.97 -23.56
#